data_AF-A0A7S4S389-F1
#
_entry.id   AF-A0A7S4S389-F1
#
_cell.length_a   1.000
_cell.length_b   1.000
_cell.length_c   1.000
_cell.angle_alpha   90.00
_cell.angle_beta   90.00
_cell.angle_gamma   90.00
#
_symmetry.space_group_name_H-M   'P 1'
#
loop_
_entity.id
_entity.type
_entity.pdbx_description
1 polymer ?
#
loop_
_entity_poly.entity_id
_entity_poly.type
_entity_poly.pdbx_seq_one_letter_code
_entity_poly.pdbx_strand_id
1 'polypeptide(L)'
;MAQEQEYVGKFQRLLEYLNKLQQKDLQQKMEIKIITSMEDVKDKGPTIGTNRLGKNTVKRFVVDLRKSKRDNYAWMEMVLDSSFSTNRTFKINFQWLVASASKVEAQVQLLQRRCTQYGLKLVNIPHASISADVFVNPFFAPIVIPVRDKHISISLESTISNALDFVSDGEIFTDPSHLQHIDGFVFPVVPRFFLVKKVLARQFVHRSGVIFVRLITDEKGWTIFVIFQNRRHIGSDSDKEQLARDVFLKLNRLIMESTNNAS
;
A
#
# COMPACT_ATOMS: atom_id res chain seq x y z
N MET A 1 -3.17 24.30 1.99
CA MET A 1 -4.23 24.33 3.03
C MET A 1 -5.63 24.17 2.46
N ALA A 2 -6.15 25.08 1.61
CA ALA A 2 -7.51 24.95 1.06
C ALA A 2 -7.75 23.63 0.29
N GLN A 3 -6.81 23.23 -0.57
CA GLN A 3 -6.88 21.96 -1.31
C GLN A 3 -6.84 20.73 -0.39
N GLU A 4 -6.10 20.80 0.71
CA GLU A 4 -6.01 19.71 1.68
C GLU A 4 -7.31 19.56 2.46
N GLN A 5 -7.91 20.67 2.92
CA GLN A 5 -9.22 20.66 3.57
C GLN A 5 -10.31 20.16 2.63
N GLU A 6 -10.27 20.53 1.36
CA GLU A 6 -11.18 20.00 0.34
C GLU A 6 -11.01 18.47 0.21
N TYR A 7 -9.77 17.97 0.16
CA TYR A 7 -9.49 16.53 0.09
C TYR A 7 -9.98 15.79 1.33
N VAL A 8 -9.78 16.35 2.52
CA VAL A 8 -10.34 15.83 3.77
C VAL A 8 -11.87 15.79 3.72
N GLY A 9 -12.51 16.84 3.21
CA GLY A 9 -13.97 16.88 3.03
C GLY A 9 -14.48 15.80 2.05
N LYS A 10 -13.75 15.55 0.96
CA LYS A 10 -14.04 14.44 0.04
C LYS A 10 -13.94 13.08 0.75
N PHE A 11 -12.92 12.89 1.58
CA PHE A 11 -12.76 11.67 2.37
C PHE A 11 -13.84 11.50 3.45
N GLN A 12 -14.28 12.57 4.10
CA GLN A 12 -15.39 12.52 5.07
C GLN A 12 -16.69 12.02 4.42
N ARG A 13 -17.00 12.45 3.19
CA ARG A 13 -18.15 11.92 2.42
C ARG A 13 -18.03 10.42 2.15
N LEU A 14 -16.81 9.91 1.95
CA LEU A 14 -16.55 8.47 1.85
C LEU A 14 -16.82 7.78 3.19
N LEU A 15 -16.33 8.31 4.30
CA LEU A 15 -16.58 7.75 5.64
C LEU A 15 -18.08 7.71 5.98
N GLU A 16 -18.84 8.74 5.63
CA GLU A 16 -20.29 8.75 5.80
C GLU A 16 -20.96 7.63 4.99
N TYR A 17 -20.51 7.40 3.76
CA TYR A 17 -21.00 6.29 2.95
C TYR A 17 -20.65 4.93 3.57
N LEU A 18 -19.42 4.75 4.04
CA LEU A 18 -18.97 3.50 4.68
C LEU A 18 -19.75 3.22 5.98
N ASN A 19 -20.02 4.24 6.79
CA ASN A 19 -20.86 4.11 7.99
C ASN A 19 -22.29 3.67 7.63
N LYS A 20 -22.85 4.12 6.50
CA LYS A 20 -24.18 3.66 6.04
C LYS A 20 -24.20 2.19 5.58
N LEU A 21 -23.05 1.62 5.22
CA LEU A 21 -22.93 0.21 4.86
C LEU A 21 -22.82 -0.72 6.08
N GLN A 22 -22.51 -0.20 7.26
CA GLN A 22 -22.46 -1.00 8.49
C GLN A 22 -23.85 -1.54 8.82
N GLN A 23 -23.91 -2.82 9.21
CA GLN A 23 -25.16 -3.42 9.69
C GLN A 23 -25.64 -2.69 10.95
N LYS A 24 -26.95 -2.43 10.99
CA LYS A 24 -27.61 -1.63 12.04
C LYS A 24 -27.45 -2.21 13.45
N ASP A 25 -27.14 -3.51 13.58
CA ASP A 25 -27.04 -4.20 14.87
C ASP A 25 -25.66 -4.03 15.53
N LEU A 26 -24.67 -3.50 14.81
CA LEU A 26 -23.29 -3.28 15.27
C LEU A 26 -22.93 -1.80 15.21
N GLN A 27 -23.75 -0.92 15.79
CA GLN A 27 -23.61 0.56 15.75
C GLN A 27 -22.37 1.12 16.49
N GLN A 28 -21.22 0.47 16.41
CA GLN A 28 -19.98 1.12 16.78
C GLN A 28 -19.59 2.06 15.64
N LYS A 29 -19.84 3.36 15.85
CA LYS A 29 -19.45 4.43 14.92
C LYS A 29 -17.99 4.21 14.50
N MET A 30 -17.75 4.12 13.20
CA MET A 30 -16.41 3.94 12.67
C MET A 30 -15.62 5.24 12.83
N GLU A 31 -14.84 5.32 13.89
CA GLU A 31 -13.94 6.44 14.11
C GLU A 31 -12.59 6.16 13.44
N ILE A 32 -12.35 6.84 12.30
CA ILE A 32 -11.06 6.86 11.62
C ILE A 32 -10.39 8.19 11.94
N LYS A 33 -9.18 8.13 12.51
CA LYS A 33 -8.41 9.33 12.85
C LYS A 33 -7.91 9.97 11.56
N ILE A 34 -8.29 11.22 11.30
CA ILE A 34 -7.79 12.02 10.18
C ILE A 34 -6.55 12.77 10.66
N ILE A 35 -5.46 12.67 9.90
CA ILE A 35 -4.18 13.30 10.16
C ILE A 35 -3.88 14.20 8.96
N THR A 36 -3.61 15.46 9.23
CA THR A 36 -3.27 16.45 8.21
C THR A 36 -1.78 16.77 8.26
N SER A 37 -1.28 17.45 7.24
CA SER A 37 0.12 17.89 7.13
C SER A 37 0.62 18.67 8.35
N MET A 38 -0.28 19.33 9.10
CA MET A 38 0.05 20.07 10.33
C MET A 38 0.33 19.16 11.54
N GLU A 39 -0.24 17.95 11.55
CA GLU A 39 -0.13 16.99 12.65
C GLU A 39 0.96 15.93 12.42
N ASP A 40 1.59 15.94 11.24
CA ASP A 40 2.30 14.80 10.64
C ASP A 40 3.71 14.53 11.22
N VAL A 41 4.04 15.06 12.40
CA VAL A 41 5.44 15.01 12.89
C VAL A 41 5.88 13.60 13.32
N LYS A 42 4.97 12.64 13.55
CA LYS A 42 5.34 11.31 14.11
C LYS A 42 4.52 10.08 13.67
N ASP A 43 3.55 10.16 12.75
CA ASP A 43 2.79 8.95 12.37
C ASP A 43 3.50 8.13 11.29
N LYS A 44 4.09 7.00 11.69
CA LYS A 44 4.70 6.03 10.75
C LYS A 44 3.66 5.24 9.93
N GLY A 45 2.37 5.48 10.18
CA GLY A 45 1.27 4.80 9.52
C GLY A 45 1.06 3.37 10.00
N PRO A 46 0.01 2.71 9.48
CA PRO A 46 -0.28 1.34 9.87
C PRO A 46 0.81 0.40 9.32
N THR A 47 1.54 -0.26 10.22
CA THR A 47 2.41 -1.37 9.85
C THR A 47 1.56 -2.58 9.47
N ILE A 48 1.62 -3.01 8.21
CA ILE A 48 0.90 -4.20 7.74
C ILE A 48 1.67 -5.44 8.19
N GLY A 49 1.02 -6.28 9.00
CA GLY A 49 1.58 -7.55 9.51
C GLY A 49 1.77 -7.63 11.02
N THR A 50 1.56 -6.54 11.78
CA THR A 50 1.60 -6.59 13.25
C THR A 50 0.25 -6.93 13.88
N ASN A 51 -0.24 -8.16 13.74
CA ASN A 51 -1.25 -8.65 14.70
C ASN A 51 -0.65 -8.82 16.12
N ARG A 52 0.67 -8.71 16.27
CA ARG A 52 1.40 -8.98 17.53
C ARG A 52 1.66 -7.77 18.43
N LEU A 53 1.33 -6.55 18.02
CA LEU A 53 1.73 -5.31 18.73
C LEU A 53 0.54 -4.43 19.14
N GLY A 54 -0.55 -5.04 19.64
CA GLY A 54 -1.55 -4.41 20.54
C GLY A 54 -2.28 -3.13 20.08
N LYS A 55 -1.96 -2.55 18.92
CA LYS A 55 -2.60 -1.37 18.36
C LYS A 55 -3.49 -1.85 17.21
N ASN A 56 -4.79 -1.61 17.32
CA ASN A 56 -5.73 -1.83 16.22
C ASN A 56 -5.41 -0.85 15.08
N THR A 57 -4.46 -1.23 14.22
CA THR A 57 -4.06 -0.49 13.01
C THR A 57 -5.14 -0.52 11.94
N VAL A 58 -6.15 -1.37 12.12
CA VAL A 58 -7.26 -1.52 11.19
C VAL A 58 -8.61 -1.47 11.90
N LYS A 59 -9.64 -1.03 11.19
CA LYS A 59 -11.05 -1.10 11.56
C LYS A 59 -11.75 -2.14 10.71
N ARG A 60 -12.65 -2.91 11.30
CA ARG A 60 -13.36 -4.00 10.63
C ARG A 60 -14.85 -3.84 10.79
N PHE A 61 -15.61 -4.16 9.75
CA PHE A 61 -17.06 -4.26 9.83
C PHE A 61 -17.60 -5.17 8.72
N VAL A 62 -18.76 -5.74 8.96
CA VAL A 62 -19.43 -6.63 8.02
C VAL A 62 -20.40 -5.83 7.15
N VAL A 63 -20.33 -6.05 5.85
CA VAL A 63 -21.27 -5.56 4.85
C VAL A 63 -22.17 -6.71 4.42
N ASP A 64 -23.46 -6.50 4.58
CA ASP A 64 -24.48 -7.41 4.10
C ASP A 64 -24.63 -7.30 2.58
N LEU A 65 -24.51 -8.42 1.87
CA LEU A 65 -24.65 -8.50 0.41
C LEU A 65 -26.00 -9.11 -0.01
N ARG A 66 -26.90 -9.37 0.95
CA ARG A 66 -28.21 -9.94 0.70
C ARG A 66 -29.10 -8.95 -0.06
N LYS A 67 -29.63 -9.40 -1.20
CA LYS A 67 -30.68 -8.68 -1.95
C LYS A 67 -32.05 -9.33 -1.82
N SER A 68 -32.12 -10.58 -1.36
CA SER A 68 -33.33 -11.40 -1.32
C SER A 68 -33.31 -12.35 -0.12
N LYS A 69 -34.51 -12.74 0.35
CA LYS A 69 -34.71 -13.70 1.46
C LYS A 69 -34.15 -15.11 1.19
N ARG A 70 -33.75 -15.42 -0.05
CA ARG A 70 -33.19 -16.75 -0.40
C ARG A 70 -31.68 -16.86 -0.17
N ASP A 71 -30.98 -15.75 -0.05
CA ASP A 71 -29.53 -15.72 0.21
C ASP A 71 -29.29 -15.51 1.71
N ASN A 72 -29.32 -16.58 2.50
CA ASN A 72 -29.26 -16.43 3.95
C ASN A 72 -27.86 -16.07 4.49
N TYR A 73 -26.79 -16.25 3.69
CA TYR A 73 -25.41 -16.18 4.16
C TYR A 73 -24.45 -15.39 3.26
N ALA A 74 -24.91 -14.34 2.56
CA ALA A 74 -24.03 -13.55 1.70
C ALA A 74 -23.55 -12.26 2.40
N TRP A 75 -22.31 -12.25 2.88
CA TRP A 75 -21.67 -11.07 3.47
C TRP A 75 -20.18 -10.99 3.12
N MET A 76 -19.62 -9.80 3.30
CA MET A 76 -18.17 -9.55 3.20
C MET A 76 -17.70 -8.71 4.40
N GLU A 77 -16.50 -8.96 4.89
CA GLU A 77 -15.81 -8.09 5.84
C GLU A 77 -15.02 -7.01 5.07
N MET A 78 -15.20 -5.75 5.49
CA MET A 78 -14.35 -4.65 5.08
C MET A 78 -13.34 -4.35 6.17
N VAL A 79 -12.06 -4.35 5.82
CA VAL A 79 -10.94 -4.03 6.71
C VAL A 79 -10.28 -2.76 6.20
N LEU A 80 -10.32 -1.70 7.00
CA LEU A 80 -9.86 -0.36 6.68
C LEU A 80 -8.69 0.03 7.56
N ASP A 81 -7.86 0.97 7.12
CA ASP A 81 -6.88 1.60 8.03
C ASP A 81 -7.60 2.36 9.16
N SER A 82 -7.03 2.34 10.36
CA SER A 82 -7.60 3.06 11.51
C SER A 82 -7.31 4.56 11.51
N SER A 83 -6.37 5.01 10.67
CA SER A 83 -6.11 6.42 10.42
C SER A 83 -5.98 6.71 8.93
N PHE A 84 -6.36 7.92 8.55
CA PHE A 84 -6.18 8.50 7.22
C PHE A 84 -5.19 9.65 7.33
N SER A 85 -4.14 9.67 6.51
CA SER A 85 -3.25 10.83 6.37
C SER A 85 -3.30 11.33 4.93
N THR A 86 -3.26 12.64 4.75
CA THR A 86 -3.34 13.30 3.44
C THR A 86 -2.11 13.03 2.56
N ASN A 87 -1.00 12.61 3.18
CA ASN A 87 0.28 12.34 2.52
C ASN A 87 0.52 10.85 2.22
N ARG A 88 -0.46 9.98 2.49
CA ARG A 88 -0.33 8.53 2.28
C ARG A 88 -1.58 7.92 1.67
N THR A 89 -1.47 6.67 1.25
CA THR A 89 -2.62 5.89 0.80
C THR A 89 -3.51 5.48 1.99
N PHE A 90 -4.79 5.25 1.69
CA PHE A 90 -5.75 4.68 2.63
C PHE A 90 -6.23 3.33 2.09
N LYS A 91 -6.01 2.27 2.86
CA LYS A 91 -6.25 0.90 2.40
C LYS A 91 -7.63 0.41 2.79
N ILE A 92 -8.26 -0.26 1.83
CA ILE A 92 -9.56 -0.92 1.97
C ILE A 92 -9.38 -2.35 1.46
N ASN A 93 -9.42 -3.31 2.37
CA ASN A 93 -9.38 -4.73 2.05
C ASN A 93 -10.79 -5.32 2.14
N PHE A 94 -11.14 -6.14 1.17
CA PHE A 94 -12.37 -6.91 1.14
C PHE A 94 -12.03 -8.37 1.44
N GLN A 95 -12.65 -8.94 2.46
CA GLN A 95 -12.49 -10.34 2.84
C GLN A 95 -13.85 -11.02 2.80
N TRP A 96 -13.97 -12.16 2.15
CA TRP A 96 -15.23 -12.90 2.08
C TRP A 96 -14.97 -14.39 1.94
N LEU A 97 -15.89 -15.19 2.47
CA LEU A 97 -15.87 -16.65 2.35
C LEU A 97 -17.22 -17.20 1.87
N VAL A 98 -18.31 -16.57 2.29
CA VAL A 98 -19.69 -17.06 2.10
C VAL A 98 -20.50 -16.27 1.06
N ALA A 99 -19.85 -15.38 0.31
CA ALA A 99 -20.48 -14.59 -0.76
C ALA A 99 -20.00 -14.99 -2.16
N SER A 100 -20.88 -14.89 -3.15
CA SER A 100 -20.49 -15.08 -4.55
C SER A 100 -19.57 -13.94 -5.01
N ALA A 101 -18.55 -14.27 -5.79
CA ALA A 101 -17.59 -13.29 -6.32
C ALA A 101 -18.29 -12.14 -7.07
N SER A 102 -19.34 -12.45 -7.84
CA SER A 102 -20.14 -11.46 -8.57
C SER A 102 -20.81 -10.42 -7.68
N LYS A 103 -21.27 -10.80 -6.48
CA LYS A 103 -21.88 -9.86 -5.52
C LYS A 103 -20.84 -8.95 -4.88
N VAL A 104 -19.70 -9.53 -4.51
CA VAL A 104 -18.57 -8.78 -3.97
C VAL A 104 -18.06 -7.79 -5.01
N GLU A 105 -17.87 -8.23 -6.25
CA GLU A 105 -17.44 -7.36 -7.35
C GLU A 105 -18.42 -6.22 -7.60
N ALA A 106 -19.73 -6.49 -7.62
CA ALA A 106 -20.73 -5.43 -7.73
C ALA A 106 -20.63 -4.41 -6.59
N GLN A 107 -20.38 -4.86 -5.35
CA GLN A 107 -20.19 -3.96 -4.21
C GLN A 107 -18.90 -3.13 -4.31
N VAL A 108 -17.79 -3.73 -4.77
CA VAL A 108 -16.53 -3.02 -5.01
C VAL A 108 -16.69 -1.98 -6.13
N GLN A 109 -17.37 -2.32 -7.22
CA GLN A 109 -17.66 -1.38 -8.32
C GLN A 109 -18.53 -0.20 -7.85
N LEU A 110 -19.53 -0.47 -6.99
CA LEU A 110 -20.34 0.59 -6.38
C LEU A 110 -19.48 1.55 -5.54
N LEU A 111 -18.57 1.01 -4.72
CA LEU A 111 -17.64 1.83 -3.94
C LEU A 111 -16.72 2.65 -4.86
N GLN A 112 -16.15 2.04 -5.89
CA GLN A 112 -15.28 2.72 -6.86
C GLN A 112 -15.99 3.88 -7.55
N ARG A 113 -17.26 3.69 -7.94
CA ARG A 113 -18.10 4.75 -8.51
C ARG A 113 -18.35 5.87 -7.49
N ARG A 114 -18.61 5.55 -6.23
CA ARG A 114 -18.78 6.56 -5.16
C ARG A 114 -17.50 7.35 -4.90
N CYS A 115 -16.36 6.69 -4.83
CA CYS A 115 -15.06 7.37 -4.73
C CYS A 115 -14.89 8.36 -5.90
N THR A 116 -15.14 7.93 -7.13
CA THR A 116 -15.04 8.78 -8.32
C THR A 116 -15.97 9.99 -8.24
N GLN A 117 -17.23 9.79 -7.81
CA GLN A 117 -18.19 10.89 -7.60
C GLN A 117 -17.73 11.90 -6.55
N TYR A 118 -16.99 11.46 -5.54
CA TYR A 118 -16.42 12.33 -4.52
C TYR A 118 -15.08 12.94 -4.94
N GLY A 119 -14.58 12.65 -6.15
CA GLY A 119 -13.27 13.10 -6.61
C GLY A 119 -12.11 12.36 -5.93
N LEU A 120 -12.34 11.14 -5.45
CA LEU A 120 -11.35 10.22 -4.90
C LEU A 120 -11.04 9.12 -5.90
N LYS A 121 -9.79 8.64 -5.90
CA LYS A 121 -9.34 7.56 -6.76
C LYS A 121 -9.18 6.27 -5.96
N LEU A 122 -10.02 5.27 -6.24
CA LEU A 122 -9.86 3.92 -5.69
C LEU A 122 -9.14 3.04 -6.72
N VAL A 123 -8.01 2.46 -6.33
CA VAL A 123 -7.16 1.63 -7.19
C VAL A 123 -7.09 0.23 -6.60
N ASN A 124 -7.34 -0.78 -7.44
CA ASN A 124 -7.11 -2.18 -7.07
C ASN A 124 -5.61 -2.48 -7.07
N ILE A 125 -5.11 -3.10 -6.02
CA ILE A 125 -3.69 -3.44 -5.86
C ILE A 125 -3.49 -4.95 -5.87
N PRO A 126 -2.33 -5.46 -6.31
CA PRO A 126 -2.07 -6.89 -6.33
C PRO A 126 -1.71 -7.38 -4.92
N HIS A 127 -2.00 -8.65 -4.61
CA HIS A 127 -1.68 -9.24 -3.31
C HIS A 127 -0.18 -9.15 -2.96
N ALA A 128 0.71 -9.23 -3.96
CA ALA A 128 2.16 -9.07 -3.77
C ALA A 128 2.52 -7.72 -3.09
N SER A 129 1.74 -6.66 -3.31
CA SER A 129 1.99 -5.35 -2.69
C SER A 129 1.81 -5.36 -1.17
N ILE A 130 1.07 -6.30 -0.60
CA ILE A 130 0.87 -6.44 0.85
C ILE A 130 1.54 -7.68 1.44
N SER A 131 2.09 -8.54 0.58
CA SER A 131 2.81 -9.75 0.97
C SER A 131 4.17 -9.39 1.57
N ALA A 132 4.58 -10.20 2.56
CA ALA A 132 5.94 -10.14 3.08
C ALA A 132 6.97 -10.64 2.06
N ASP A 133 6.57 -11.60 1.23
CA ASP A 133 7.38 -12.06 0.12
C ASP A 133 6.97 -11.33 -1.16
N VAL A 134 7.89 -10.54 -1.72
CA VAL A 134 7.71 -9.82 -2.99
C VAL A 134 7.78 -10.75 -4.21
N PHE A 135 8.34 -11.95 -4.04
CA PHE A 135 8.49 -12.98 -5.08
C PHE A 135 7.39 -14.06 -5.02
N VAL A 136 6.30 -13.79 -4.28
CA VAL A 136 5.18 -14.74 -4.09
C VAL A 136 4.58 -15.27 -5.41
N ASN A 137 4.69 -14.51 -6.50
CA ASN A 137 4.25 -14.93 -7.82
C ASN A 137 5.47 -15.30 -8.69
N PRO A 138 5.67 -16.57 -9.06
CA PRO A 138 6.84 -17.00 -9.82
C PRO A 138 6.88 -16.46 -11.26
N PHE A 139 5.74 -16.02 -11.79
CA PHE A 139 5.64 -15.45 -13.15
C PHE A 139 5.83 -13.93 -13.17
N PHE A 140 6.18 -13.35 -12.03
CA PHE A 140 6.38 -11.94 -11.90
C PHE A 140 7.63 -11.67 -11.07
N ALA A 141 8.72 -11.40 -11.77
CA ALA A 141 9.98 -11.00 -11.15
C ALA A 141 9.96 -9.49 -10.89
N PRO A 142 9.98 -9.05 -9.62
CA PRO A 142 10.28 -7.66 -9.29
C PRO A 142 11.67 -7.28 -9.79
N ILE A 143 11.85 -6.01 -10.16
CA ILE A 143 13.15 -5.45 -10.50
C ILE A 143 13.84 -5.06 -9.20
N VAL A 144 15.10 -5.44 -9.05
CA VAL A 144 15.86 -5.21 -7.83
C VAL A 144 17.08 -4.35 -8.13
N ILE A 145 17.18 -3.17 -7.50
CA ILE A 145 18.30 -2.24 -7.68
C ILE A 145 18.96 -1.97 -6.33
N PRO A 146 20.19 -2.48 -6.08
CA PRO A 146 20.92 -2.23 -4.85
C PRO A 146 21.59 -0.84 -4.85
N VAL A 147 21.40 -0.09 -3.77
CA VAL A 147 22.10 1.20 -3.51
C VAL A 147 22.94 1.05 -2.24
N ARG A 148 24.27 1.05 -2.41
CA ARG A 148 25.26 0.78 -1.35
C ARG A 148 25.80 2.04 -0.68
N ASP A 149 24.96 3.05 -0.58
CA ASP A 149 25.28 4.30 0.12
C ASP A 149 24.06 4.79 0.89
N LYS A 150 24.27 5.08 2.18
CA LYS A 150 23.21 5.50 3.10
C LYS A 150 22.68 6.89 2.77
N HIS A 151 23.57 7.83 2.45
CA HIS A 151 23.20 9.21 2.15
C HIS A 151 22.43 9.31 0.84
N ILE A 152 22.89 8.59 -0.19
CA ILE A 152 22.19 8.47 -1.48
C ILE A 152 20.83 7.81 -1.27
N SER A 153 20.75 6.73 -0.49
CA SER A 153 19.47 6.06 -0.21
C SER A 153 18.43 7.00 0.42
N ILE A 154 18.84 7.79 1.41
CA ILE A 154 17.97 8.79 2.07
C ILE A 154 17.57 9.90 1.09
N SER A 155 18.51 10.38 0.28
CA SER A 155 18.24 11.40 -0.74
C SER A 155 17.30 10.91 -1.84
N LEU A 156 17.46 9.66 -2.28
CA LEU A 156 16.59 9.04 -3.28
C LEU A 156 15.17 8.88 -2.76
N GLU A 157 14.99 8.44 -1.52
CA GLU A 157 13.66 8.28 -0.92
C GLU A 157 12.88 9.61 -0.88
N SER A 158 13.53 10.70 -0.45
CA SER A 158 12.90 12.02 -0.44
C SER A 158 12.60 12.51 -1.85
N THR A 159 13.52 12.27 -2.80
CA THR A 159 13.37 12.68 -4.21
C THR A 159 12.24 11.92 -4.90
N ILE A 160 12.08 10.62 -4.63
CA ILE A 160 11.00 9.81 -5.21
C ILE A 160 9.63 10.36 -4.79
N SER A 161 9.48 10.73 -3.52
CA SER A 161 8.24 11.30 -2.99
C SER A 161 7.97 12.71 -3.55
N ASN A 162 9.01 13.55 -3.63
CA ASN A 162 8.85 14.98 -3.98
C ASN A 162 8.85 15.26 -5.49
N ALA A 163 9.61 14.50 -6.28
CA ALA A 163 9.85 14.79 -7.70
C ALA A 163 9.23 13.77 -8.66
N LEU A 164 8.94 12.55 -8.21
CA LEU A 164 8.40 11.48 -9.05
C LEU A 164 6.96 11.10 -8.71
N ASP A 165 6.23 11.95 -7.97
CA ASP A 165 4.81 11.75 -7.63
C ASP A 165 4.51 10.42 -6.91
N PHE A 166 5.47 9.87 -6.17
CA PHE A 166 5.22 8.73 -5.31
C PHE A 166 4.59 9.17 -3.99
N VAL A 167 3.69 8.34 -3.49
CA VAL A 167 2.97 8.52 -2.23
C VAL A 167 3.34 7.35 -1.32
N SER A 168 3.50 7.63 -0.03
CA SER A 168 3.75 6.58 0.97
C SER A 168 2.57 5.62 1.03
N ASP A 169 2.86 4.33 0.94
CA ASP A 169 1.90 3.23 1.08
C ASP A 169 2.07 2.50 2.44
N GLY A 170 2.87 3.07 3.34
CA GLY A 170 3.13 2.55 4.68
C GLY A 170 4.30 1.58 4.77
N GLU A 171 4.37 0.86 5.89
CA GLU A 171 5.46 -0.07 6.19
C GLU A 171 4.97 -1.52 6.17
N ILE A 172 5.78 -2.40 5.58
CA ILE A 172 5.46 -3.81 5.37
C ILE A 172 6.63 -4.67 5.83
N PHE A 173 6.34 -5.65 6.69
CA PHE A 173 7.32 -6.67 7.00
C PHE A 173 7.65 -7.47 5.76
N THR A 174 8.90 -7.42 5.32
CA THR A 174 9.39 -8.11 4.14
C THR A 174 10.36 -9.19 4.54
N ASP A 175 10.27 -10.34 3.89
CA ASP A 175 11.25 -11.41 4.03
C ASP A 175 12.42 -11.16 3.06
N PRO A 176 13.65 -10.88 3.56
CA PRO A 176 14.79 -10.67 2.69
C PRO A 176 15.53 -11.99 2.35
N SER A 177 14.97 -13.16 2.68
CA SER A 177 15.55 -14.47 2.34
C SER A 177 15.93 -14.58 0.86
N HIS A 178 15.04 -14.13 -0.03
CA HIS A 178 15.28 -14.11 -1.48
C HIS A 178 16.31 -13.07 -1.93
N LEU A 179 16.74 -12.16 -1.07
CA LEU A 179 17.70 -11.09 -1.39
C LEU A 179 19.11 -11.37 -0.85
N GLN A 180 19.32 -12.50 -0.17
CA GLN A 180 20.61 -12.87 0.41
C GLN A 180 21.72 -13.06 -0.62
N HIS A 181 21.37 -13.33 -1.88
CA HIS A 181 22.33 -13.48 -2.98
C HIS A 181 22.91 -12.13 -3.46
N ILE A 182 22.43 -11.00 -2.92
CA ILE A 182 22.93 -9.68 -3.28
C ILE A 182 24.09 -9.36 -2.33
N ASP A 183 25.31 -9.48 -2.86
CA ASP A 183 26.54 -9.37 -2.09
C ASP A 183 26.64 -8.08 -1.27
N GLY A 184 27.02 -8.26 0.00
CA GLY A 184 27.39 -7.22 0.95
C GLY A 184 26.26 -6.68 1.83
N PHE A 185 25.00 -7.01 1.56
CA PHE A 185 23.86 -6.62 2.38
C PHE A 185 23.76 -7.46 3.65
N VAL A 186 23.52 -6.82 4.80
CA VAL A 186 23.44 -7.48 6.10
C VAL A 186 22.08 -7.24 6.73
N PHE A 187 21.23 -8.27 6.73
CA PHE A 187 19.91 -8.25 7.34
C PHE A 187 19.92 -8.91 8.71
N PRO A 188 19.09 -8.43 9.67
CA PRO A 188 19.02 -9.01 11.00
C PRO A 188 18.57 -10.47 10.94
N VAL A 189 19.32 -11.35 11.59
CA VAL A 189 19.00 -12.79 11.72
C VAL A 189 18.52 -13.07 13.14
N VAL A 190 17.54 -13.95 13.30
CA VAL A 190 17.11 -14.43 14.63
C VAL A 190 18.12 -15.48 15.13
N PRO A 191 18.90 -15.19 16.20
CA PRO A 191 20.05 -16.03 16.57
C PRO A 191 19.70 -17.46 16.98
N ARG A 192 18.49 -17.69 17.49
CA ARG A 192 18.06 -19.02 17.98
C ARG A 192 17.64 -20.00 16.89
N PHE A 193 17.29 -19.53 15.70
CA PHE A 193 16.74 -20.38 14.64
C PHE A 193 17.49 -20.26 13.30
N PHE A 194 18.51 -19.40 13.23
CA PHE A 194 19.19 -19.02 11.97
C PHE A 194 18.23 -18.55 10.86
N LEU A 195 17.00 -18.18 11.23
CA LEU A 195 16.00 -17.64 10.31
C LEU A 195 16.21 -16.15 10.19
N VAL A 196 16.23 -15.67 8.94
CA VAL A 196 16.29 -14.23 8.69
C VAL A 196 15.03 -13.58 9.23
N LYS A 197 15.22 -12.53 10.04
CA LYS A 197 14.10 -11.79 10.62
C LYS A 197 13.45 -10.99 9.51
N LYS A 198 12.12 -11.01 9.45
CA LYS A 198 11.38 -10.09 8.58
C LYS A 198 11.80 -8.66 8.92
N VAL A 199 12.20 -7.92 7.90
CA VAL A 199 12.65 -6.53 8.00
C VAL A 199 11.49 -5.60 7.70
N LEU A 200 11.43 -4.47 8.36
CA LEU A 200 10.39 -3.48 8.11
C LEU A 200 10.80 -2.67 6.87
N ALA A 201 10.10 -2.89 5.76
CA ALA A 201 10.34 -2.20 4.51
C ALA A 201 9.34 -1.07 4.32
N ARG A 202 9.81 0.07 3.80
CA ARG A 202 8.93 1.20 3.44
C ARG A 202 8.42 0.99 2.02
N GLN A 203 7.13 1.17 1.79
CA GLN A 203 6.53 1.01 0.48
C GLN A 203 5.98 2.34 -0.02
N PHE A 204 6.18 2.59 -1.30
CA PHE A 204 5.65 3.73 -2.04
C PHE A 204 4.87 3.22 -3.23
N VAL A 205 3.86 3.99 -3.62
CA VAL A 205 3.11 3.77 -4.86
C VAL A 205 3.07 5.07 -5.64
N HIS A 206 3.31 5.00 -6.95
CA HIS A 206 3.16 6.16 -7.82
C HIS A 206 1.70 6.65 -7.76
N ARG A 207 1.43 7.96 -7.80
CA ARG A 207 0.06 8.53 -7.70
C ARG A 207 -0.91 7.98 -8.75
N SER A 208 -0.41 7.54 -9.91
CA SER A 208 -1.24 6.86 -10.92
C SER A 208 -1.67 5.44 -10.51
N GLY A 209 -1.00 4.81 -9.56
CA GLY A 209 -1.28 3.46 -9.05
C GLY A 209 -0.63 2.33 -9.85
N VAL A 210 0.21 2.64 -10.84
CA VAL A 210 0.75 1.65 -11.80
C VAL A 210 2.05 0.97 -11.36
N ILE A 211 2.81 1.57 -10.45
CA ILE A 211 4.10 1.06 -9.96
C ILE A 211 4.19 1.22 -8.44
N PHE A 212 4.78 0.20 -7.81
CA PHE A 212 5.21 0.20 -6.43
C PHE A 212 6.74 0.20 -6.34
N VAL A 213 7.26 0.83 -5.31
CA VAL A 213 8.66 0.79 -4.92
C VAL A 213 8.71 0.40 -3.45
N ARG A 214 9.40 -0.68 -3.14
CA ARG A 214 9.62 -1.13 -1.76
C ARG A 214 11.10 -0.98 -1.42
N LEU A 215 11.38 -0.21 -0.37
CA LEU A 215 12.71 0.07 0.13
C LEU A 215 13.04 -0.86 1.28
N ILE A 216 14.00 -1.74 1.07
CA ILE A 216 14.48 -2.69 2.06
C ILE A 216 15.87 -2.23 2.48
N THR A 217 15.95 -1.62 3.67
CA THR A 217 17.20 -1.07 4.21
C THR A 217 17.86 -2.08 5.16
N ASP A 218 19.16 -2.26 5.02
CA ASP A 218 19.98 -3.16 5.83
C ASP A 218 20.58 -2.45 7.06
N GLU A 219 21.40 -3.16 7.85
CA GLU A 219 22.01 -2.58 9.06
C GLU A 219 23.04 -1.48 8.78
N LYS A 220 23.64 -1.45 7.57
CA LYS A 220 24.58 -0.41 7.15
C LYS A 220 23.86 0.84 6.64
N GLY A 221 22.55 0.77 6.45
CA GLY A 221 21.76 1.81 5.80
C GLY A 221 21.78 1.73 4.27
N TRP A 222 22.34 0.67 3.71
CA TRP A 222 22.22 0.38 2.27
C TRP A 222 20.79 -0.05 1.98
N THR A 223 20.28 0.33 0.82
CA THR A 223 18.87 0.11 0.48
C THR A 223 18.74 -0.64 -0.82
N ILE A 224 17.91 -1.68 -0.81
CA ILE A 224 17.48 -2.39 -2.00
C ILE A 224 16.13 -1.81 -2.43
N PHE A 225 16.08 -1.31 -3.66
CA PHE A 225 14.86 -0.85 -4.30
C PHE A 225 14.23 -2.02 -5.03
N VAL A 226 13.12 -2.53 -4.50
CA VAL A 226 12.31 -3.56 -5.15
C VAL A 226 11.16 -2.89 -5.87
N ILE A 227 11.19 -2.90 -7.19
CA ILE A 227 10.25 -2.18 -8.05
C ILE A 227 9.35 -3.19 -8.75
N PHE A 228 8.04 -2.95 -8.71
CA PHE A 228 7.09 -3.84 -9.36
C PHE A 228 5.82 -3.13 -9.83
N GLN A 229 5.30 -3.57 -10.98
CA GLN A 229 4.08 -3.06 -11.59
C GLN A 229 2.80 -3.54 -10.90
N ASN A 230 1.79 -2.68 -10.88
CA ASN A 230 0.42 -3.02 -10.52
C ASN A 230 -0.32 -3.65 -11.72
N ARG A 231 0.01 -4.89 -12.05
CA ARG A 231 -0.65 -5.61 -13.16
C ARG A 231 -2.17 -5.73 -13.00
N ARG A 232 -2.70 -5.69 -11.77
CA ARG A 232 -4.15 -5.72 -11.51
C ARG A 232 -4.84 -4.43 -11.95
N HIS A 233 -4.18 -3.28 -11.79
CA HIS A 233 -4.69 -1.98 -12.23
C HIS A 233 -4.41 -1.70 -13.71
N ILE A 234 -3.24 -2.13 -14.19
CA ILE A 234 -2.87 -2.02 -15.61
C ILE A 234 -3.79 -2.90 -16.46
N GLY A 235 -3.96 -4.18 -16.10
CA GLY A 235 -4.76 -5.10 -16.89
C GLY A 235 -4.24 -5.18 -18.33
N SER A 236 -5.10 -4.89 -19.29
CA SER A 236 -4.79 -4.80 -20.73
C SER A 236 -4.79 -3.35 -21.24
N ASP A 237 -4.68 -2.36 -20.36
CA ASP A 237 -4.66 -0.94 -20.70
C ASP A 237 -3.25 -0.51 -21.12
N SER A 238 -3.06 -0.33 -22.43
CA SER A 238 -1.78 0.04 -23.04
C SER A 238 -1.26 1.39 -22.57
N ASP A 239 -2.15 2.34 -22.26
CA ASP A 239 -1.75 3.67 -21.81
C ASP A 239 -1.17 3.59 -20.40
N LYS A 240 -1.79 2.79 -19.52
CA LYS A 240 -1.24 2.53 -18.18
C LYS A 240 0.06 1.75 -18.23
N GLU A 241 0.19 0.83 -19.18
CA GLU A 241 1.43 0.09 -19.37
C GLU A 241 2.57 1.03 -19.81
N GLN A 242 2.32 1.90 -20.79
CA GLN A 242 3.30 2.89 -21.22
C GLN A 242 3.67 3.84 -20.08
N LEU A 243 2.67 4.33 -19.33
CA LEU A 243 2.92 5.16 -18.15
C LEU A 243 3.78 4.46 -17.10
N ALA A 244 3.55 3.16 -16.86
CA ALA A 244 4.40 2.39 -15.97
C ALA A 244 5.85 2.33 -16.48
N ARG A 245 6.05 2.08 -17.78
CA ARG A 245 7.40 2.08 -18.38
C ARG A 245 8.08 3.42 -18.22
N ASP A 246 7.38 4.53 -18.48
CA ASP A 246 7.95 5.87 -18.38
C ASP A 246 8.34 6.22 -16.94
N VAL A 247 7.48 5.91 -15.97
CA VAL A 247 7.76 6.10 -14.54
C VAL A 247 8.97 5.26 -14.12
N PHE A 248 9.05 4.01 -14.55
CA PHE A 248 10.20 3.15 -14.28
C PHE A 248 11.50 3.72 -14.86
N LEU A 249 11.50 4.16 -16.11
CA LEU A 249 12.69 4.72 -16.76
C LEU A 249 13.18 6.00 -16.06
N LYS A 250 12.26 6.87 -15.62
CA LYS A 250 12.59 8.05 -14.82
C LYS A 250 13.23 7.68 -13.48
N LEU A 251 12.62 6.72 -12.77
CA LEU A 251 13.14 6.24 -11.49
C LEU A 251 14.52 5.59 -11.66
N ASN A 252 14.69 4.73 -12.66
CA ASN A 252 15.95 4.05 -12.92
C ASN A 252 17.06 5.05 -13.26
N ARG A 253 16.78 6.04 -14.12
CA ARG A 253 17.72 7.11 -14.44
C ARG A 253 18.16 7.87 -13.19
N LEU A 254 17.20 8.27 -12.34
CA LEU A 254 17.48 8.97 -11.08
C LEU A 254 18.41 8.17 -10.16
N ILE A 255 18.15 6.86 -10.00
CA ILE A 255 18.98 5.99 -9.16
C ILE A 255 20.40 5.89 -9.75
N MET A 256 20.53 5.64 -11.06
CA MET A 256 21.83 5.48 -11.72
C MET A 256 22.68 6.77 -11.69
N GLU A 257 22.06 7.93 -11.95
CA GLU A 257 22.76 9.23 -11.87
C GLU A 257 23.25 9.51 -10.44
N SER A 258 22.42 9.20 -9.44
CA SER A 258 22.79 9.41 -8.04
C SER A 258 23.93 8.49 -7.59
N THR A 259 23.96 7.23 -8.07
CA THR A 259 25.04 6.29 -7.74
C THR A 259 26.35 6.60 -8.46
N ASN A 260 26.29 7.09 -9.70
CA ASN A 260 27.49 7.41 -10.48
C ASN A 260 28.21 8.66 -9.96
N ASN A 261 27.46 9.66 -9.47
CA ASN A 261 28.05 10.89 -8.93
C ASN A 261 28.77 10.70 -7.58
N ALA A 262 28.64 9.53 -6.97
CA ALA A 262 29.25 9.21 -5.68
C ALA A 262 30.49 8.31 -5.78
N SER A 263 30.79 7.80 -6.98
CA SER A 263 31.99 7.01 -7.27
C SER A 263 33.11 7.91 -7.76
#